data_AF-A0AAV2RQC3-F1
#
_entry.id   AF-A0AAV2RQC3-F1
#
_cell.length_a   1.000
_cell.length_b   1.000
_cell.length_c   1.000
_cell.angle_alpha   90.00
_cell.angle_beta   90.00
_cell.angle_gamma   90.00
#
_symmetry.space_group_name_H-M   'P 1'
#
loop_
_entity.id
_entity.type
_entity.pdbx_description
1 polymer ?
#
loop_
_entity_poly.entity_id
_entity_poly.type
_entity_poly.pdbx_seq_one_letter_code
_entity_poly.pdbx_strand_id
1 'polypeptide(L)'
;IYPVSQANANQRMGRAGRTGPGMCYRLYTERQYKDELLVSTVPEIQRTNLANVVLTLKSLGVQDLLKFHFMDPPPQDNLLNSQYQLWTLGALDNTGLRNI
;
A
#
# COMPACT_ATOMS: atom_id res chain seq x y z
N ILE A 1 -3.87 6.31 14.27
CA ILE A 1 -3.56 7.58 13.53
C ILE A 1 -2.05 7.57 13.30
N TYR A 2 -1.59 7.63 12.04
CA TYR A 2 -0.17 7.59 11.70
C TYR A 2 0.31 8.99 11.28
N PRO A 3 1.57 9.36 11.56
CA PRO A 3 2.13 10.63 11.11
C PRO A 3 2.16 10.72 9.57
N VAL A 4 2.02 11.93 9.05
CA VAL A 4 2.06 12.22 7.61
C VAL A 4 3.49 12.10 7.08
N SER A 5 3.71 11.66 5.84
CA SER A 5 5.05 11.75 5.25
C SER A 5 5.41 13.19 4.87
N GLN A 6 6.70 13.48 4.73
CA GLN A 6 7.18 14.76 4.19
C GLN A 6 6.61 15.03 2.80
N ALA A 7 6.58 14.00 1.93
CA ALA A 7 5.96 14.08 0.62
C ALA A 7 4.49 14.54 0.69
N ASN A 8 3.69 13.95 1.58
CA ASN A 8 2.29 14.32 1.75
C ASN A 8 2.12 15.72 2.35
N ALA A 9 2.98 16.10 3.30
CA ALA A 9 2.98 17.44 3.86
C ALA A 9 3.31 18.51 2.80
N ASN A 10 4.25 18.22 1.90
CA ASN A 10 4.60 19.10 0.78
C ASN A 10 3.48 19.19 -0.26
N GLN A 11 2.82 18.07 -0.58
CA GLN A 11 1.63 18.11 -1.44
C GLN A 11 0.52 18.97 -0.85
N ARG A 12 0.27 18.91 0.46
CA ARG A 12 -0.73 19.76 1.14
C ARG A 12 -0.37 21.24 1.07
N MET A 13 0.90 21.57 1.30
CA MET A 13 1.40 22.94 1.15
C MET A 13 1.24 23.45 -0.29
N GLY A 14 1.60 22.63 -1.29
CA GLY A 14 1.42 22.99 -2.71
C GLY A 14 -0.03 23.21 -3.12
N ARG A 15 -0.99 22.52 -2.48
CA ARG A 15 -2.43 22.73 -2.74
C ARG A 15 -2.92 24.10 -2.27
N ALA A 16 -2.30 24.70 -1.26
CA ALA A 16 -2.69 26.03 -0.78
C ALA A 16 -2.30 27.15 -1.76
N GLY A 17 -1.26 26.94 -2.58
CA GLY A 17 -0.72 27.93 -3.52
C GLY A 17 -1.09 27.71 -4.99
N ARG A 18 -2.19 27.02 -5.31
CA ARG A 18 -2.49 26.62 -6.71
C ARG A 18 -2.78 27.78 -7.65
N THR A 19 -3.33 28.89 -7.15
CA THR A 19 -3.80 30.03 -7.96
C THR A 19 -3.11 31.36 -7.58
N GLY A 20 -2.36 31.38 -6.50
CA GLY A 20 -1.70 32.58 -5.96
C GLY A 20 -0.90 32.26 -4.70
N PRO A 21 -0.31 33.28 -4.04
CA PRO A 21 0.43 33.06 -2.80
C PRO A 21 -0.50 32.50 -1.72
N GLY A 22 -0.22 31.27 -1.30
CA GLY A 22 -0.96 30.55 -0.27
C GLY A 22 -0.12 30.34 0.99
N MET A 23 -0.76 30.34 2.15
CA MET A 23 -0.12 30.04 3.44
C MET A 23 -0.54 28.66 3.93
N CYS A 24 0.41 27.89 4.46
CA CYS A 24 0.17 26.58 5.05
C CYS A 24 0.78 26.52 6.46
N TYR A 25 -0.08 26.44 7.48
CA TYR A 25 0.35 26.31 8.87
C TYR A 25 0.50 24.83 9.23
N ARG A 26 1.71 24.44 9.64
CA ARG A 26 2.05 23.08 10.07
C ARG A 26 2.01 23.03 11.60
N LEU A 27 1.12 22.23 12.18
CA LEU A 27 0.97 22.06 13.64
C LEU A 27 1.98 21.06 14.22
N TYR A 28 3.25 21.17 13.82
CA TYR A 28 4.37 20.37 14.31
C TYR A 28 5.67 21.17 14.16
N THR A 29 6.69 20.85 14.96
CA THR A 29 7.95 21.59 14.90
C THR A 29 8.77 21.23 13.66
N GLU A 30 9.67 22.12 13.24
CA GLU A 30 10.57 21.84 12.12
C GLU A 30 11.47 20.62 12.38
N ARG A 31 11.85 20.41 13.64
CA ARG A 31 12.62 19.23 14.06
C ARG A 31 11.85 17.94 13.81
N GLN A 32 10.58 17.88 14.20
CA GLN A 32 9.73 16.72 13.92
C GLN A 32 9.58 16.48 12.42
N TYR A 33 9.56 17.54 11.61
CA TYR A 33 9.52 17.41 10.15
C TYR A 33 10.77 16.75 9.56
N LYS A 34 11.96 17.07 10.08
CA LYS A 34 13.23 16.54 9.57
C LYS A 34 13.58 15.16 10.14
N ASP A 35 13.34 14.97 11.44
CA ASP A 35 13.85 13.81 12.19
C ASP A 35 12.79 12.71 12.38
N GLU A 36 11.51 13.05 12.50
CA GLU A 36 10.44 12.08 12.82
C GLU A 36 9.58 11.68 11.62
N LEU A 37 9.34 12.59 10.67
CA LEU A 37 8.46 12.34 9.52
C LEU A 37 9.21 11.56 8.42
N LEU A 38 8.64 10.44 8.00
CA LEU A 38 9.15 9.65 6.87
C LEU A 38 9.17 10.49 5.58
N VAL A 39 10.21 10.34 4.78
CA VAL A 39 10.36 11.09 3.51
C VAL A 39 9.22 10.79 2.54
N SER A 40 8.90 9.50 2.36
CA SER A 40 7.79 9.02 1.53
C SER A 40 6.87 8.12 2.34
N THR A 41 5.61 7.99 1.90
CA THR A 41 4.70 6.99 2.48
C THR A 41 5.12 5.61 2.03
N VAL A 42 5.13 4.66 2.97
CA VAL A 42 5.30 3.24 2.65
C VAL A 42 4.22 2.82 1.64
N PRO A 43 4.57 2.06 0.58
CA PRO A 43 3.62 1.58 -0.42
C PRO A 43 2.42 0.88 0.22
N GLU A 44 1.24 1.03 -0.41
CA GLU A 44 0.01 0.42 0.10
C GLU A 44 0.09 -1.11 0.08
N ILE A 45 0.72 -1.68 -0.97
CA ILE A 45 0.93 -3.12 -1.15
C ILE A 45 1.69 -3.79 0.02
N GLN A 46 2.47 -3.01 0.77
CA GLN A 46 3.22 -3.50 1.93
C GLN A 46 2.45 -3.33 3.25
N ARG A 47 1.35 -2.59 3.26
CA ARG A 47 0.61 -2.21 4.48
C ARG A 47 -0.79 -2.80 4.58
N THR A 48 -1.36 -3.26 3.47
CA THR A 48 -2.75 -3.73 3.43
C THR A 48 -2.83 -5.22 3.12
N ASN A 49 -4.02 -5.78 3.41
CA ASN A 49 -4.33 -7.16 3.04
C ASN A 49 -4.46 -7.29 1.52
N LEU A 50 -3.73 -8.25 0.96
CA LEU A 50 -3.63 -8.47 -0.48
C LEU A 50 -4.69 -9.45 -1.00
N ALA A 51 -5.65 -9.90 -0.19
CA ALA A 51 -6.65 -10.90 -0.60
C ALA A 51 -7.37 -10.52 -1.90
N ASN A 52 -7.85 -9.28 -2.01
CA ASN A 52 -8.50 -8.81 -3.24
C ASN A 52 -7.53 -8.80 -4.43
N VAL A 53 -6.29 -8.31 -4.23
CA VAL A 53 -5.27 -8.23 -5.28
C VAL A 53 -4.85 -9.62 -5.76
N VAL A 54 -4.63 -10.55 -4.83
CA VAL A 54 -4.31 -11.95 -5.11
C VAL A 54 -5.43 -12.62 -5.88
N LEU A 55 -6.70 -12.41 -5.49
CA LEU A 55 -7.85 -12.93 -6.20
C LEU A 55 -7.93 -12.39 -7.64
N THR A 56 -7.74 -11.08 -7.82
CA THR A 56 -7.71 -10.45 -9.15
C THR A 56 -6.56 -11.00 -10.00
N LEU A 57 -5.33 -11.09 -9.46
CA LEU A 57 -4.18 -11.66 -10.17
C LEU A 57 -4.40 -13.12 -10.58
N LYS A 58 -4.98 -13.94 -9.68
CA LYS A 58 -5.36 -15.31 -10.00
C LYS A 58 -6.45 -15.37 -11.08
N SER A 59 -7.42 -14.45 -11.05
CA SER A 59 -8.45 -14.35 -12.09
C SER A 59 -7.90 -13.95 -13.46
N LEU A 60 -6.78 -13.24 -13.50
CA LEU A 60 -6.03 -12.90 -14.72
C LEU A 60 -5.17 -14.07 -15.25
N GLY A 61 -5.12 -15.21 -14.53
CA GLY A 61 -4.34 -16.39 -14.92
C GLY A 61 -2.90 -16.39 -14.42
N VAL A 62 -2.52 -15.49 -13.50
CA VAL A 62 -1.19 -15.51 -12.87
C VAL A 62 -1.13 -16.66 -11.87
N GLN A 63 -0.44 -17.74 -12.24
CA GLN A 63 -0.33 -18.92 -11.37
C GLN A 63 0.66 -18.68 -10.22
N ASP A 64 1.82 -18.08 -10.52
CA ASP A 64 2.92 -17.89 -9.59
C ASP A 64 3.06 -16.42 -9.19
N LEU A 65 2.53 -16.09 -8.01
CA LEU A 65 2.61 -14.75 -7.43
C LEU A 65 4.05 -14.40 -7.00
N LEU A 66 4.88 -15.39 -6.67
CA LEU A 66 6.26 -15.14 -6.24
C LEU A 66 7.16 -14.76 -7.42
N LYS A 67 6.83 -15.23 -8.62
CA LYS A 67 7.51 -14.83 -9.87
C LYS A 67 6.89 -13.62 -10.55
N PHE A 68 5.80 -13.08 -10.01
CA PHE A 68 5.19 -11.90 -10.58
C PHE A 68 6.08 -10.68 -10.36
N HIS A 69 6.30 -9.90 -11.42
CA HIS A 69 7.13 -8.69 -11.37
C HIS A 69 6.37 -7.54 -10.69
N PHE A 70 6.35 -7.54 -9.37
CA PHE A 70 5.88 -6.39 -8.59
C PHE A 70 6.93 -5.26 -8.66
N MET A 71 6.47 -4.01 -8.80
CA MET A 71 7.34 -2.83 -8.66
C MET A 71 7.94 -2.74 -7.26
N ASP A 72 7.09 -2.93 -6.24
CA ASP A 72 7.50 -3.09 -4.85
C ASP A 72 6.94 -4.42 -4.34
N PRO A 73 7.77 -5.46 -4.16
CA PRO A 73 7.27 -6.76 -3.74
C PRO A 73 6.70 -6.66 -2.31
N PRO A 74 5.51 -7.24 -2.08
CA PRO A 74 4.97 -7.32 -0.73
C PRO A 74 5.75 -8.34 0.12
N PRO A 75 5.66 -8.24 1.46
CA PRO A 75 6.16 -9.28 2.36
C PRO A 75 5.53 -10.65 2.05
N GLN A 76 6.33 -11.71 2.09
CA GLN A 76 5.85 -13.08 1.83
C GLN A 76 4.74 -13.50 2.80
N ASP A 77 4.83 -13.09 4.06
CA ASP A 77 3.82 -13.36 5.08
C ASP A 77 2.45 -12.77 4.72
N ASN A 78 2.41 -11.56 4.15
CA ASN A 78 1.16 -10.93 3.73
C ASN A 78 0.54 -11.70 2.56
N LEU A 79 1.35 -12.12 1.58
CA LEU A 79 0.90 -12.94 0.46
C LEU A 79 0.36 -14.30 0.92
N LEU A 80 1.03 -14.96 1.86
CA LEU A 80 0.62 -16.23 2.42
C LEU A 80 -0.69 -16.11 3.21
N ASN A 81 -0.79 -15.10 4.09
CA ASN A 81 -2.00 -14.83 4.86
C ASN A 81 -3.20 -14.53 3.95
N SER A 82 -3.00 -13.74 2.89
CA SER A 82 -4.05 -13.45 1.92
C SER A 82 -4.50 -14.68 1.14
N GLN A 83 -3.56 -15.56 0.74
CA GLN A 83 -3.91 -16.84 0.09
C GLN A 83 -4.68 -17.77 1.04
N TYR A 84 -4.23 -17.88 2.29
CA TYR A 84 -4.91 -18.67 3.32
C TYR A 84 -6.32 -18.17 3.61
N GLN A 85 -6.50 -16.84 3.66
CA GLN A 85 -7.82 -16.24 3.84
C GLN A 85 -8.76 -16.55 2.68
N LEU A 86 -8.28 -16.41 1.43
CA LEU A 86 -9.08 -16.73 0.25
C LEU A 86 -9.44 -18.23 0.18
N TRP A 87 -8.52 -19.11 0.61
CA TRP A 87 -8.77 -20.54 0.74
C TRP A 87 -9.85 -20.81 1.80
N THR A 88 -9.75 -20.18 2.98
CA THR A 88 -10.75 -20.29 4.05
C THR A 88 -12.13 -19.79 3.62
N LEU A 89 -12.17 -18.76 2.76
CA LEU A 89 -13.41 -18.22 2.19
C LEU A 89 -13.96 -19.08 1.02
N GLY A 90 -13.27 -20.14 0.60
CA GLY A 90 -13.65 -20.99 -0.53
C GLY A 90 -13.45 -20.36 -1.91
N ALA A 91 -12.78 -19.20 -1.99
CA ALA A 91 -12.49 -18.51 -3.25
C ALA A 91 -11.33 -19.16 -4.02
N LEU A 92 -10.45 -19.89 -3.31
CA LEU A 92 -9.36 -20.68 -3.87
C LEU A 92 -9.51 -22.15 -3.46
N ASP A 93 -9.20 -23.05 -4.38
CA ASP A 93 -9.17 -24.49 -4.17
C ASP A 93 -7.83 -24.95 -3.55
N ASN A 94 -7.71 -26.22 -3.12
CA ASN A 94 -6.50 -26.76 -2.49
C ASN A 94 -5.24 -26.68 -3.38
N THR A 95 -5.43 -26.52 -4.69
CA THR A 95 -4.37 -26.37 -5.69
C THR A 95 -3.97 -24.90 -5.93
N GLY A 96 -4.60 -23.94 -5.25
CA GLY A 96 -4.38 -22.50 -5.45
C GLY A 96 -4.96 -21.97 -6.76
N LEU A 97 -5.88 -22.72 -7.39
CA LEU A 97 -6.70 -22.32 -8.52
C LEU A 97 -8.06 -21.84 -8.04
N ARG A 98 -8.74 -21.05 -8.87
CA ARG A 98 -10.08 -20.53 -8.55
C ARG A 98 -11.10 -21.66 -8.57
N ASN A 99 -11.98 -21.69 -7.58
CA ASN A 99 -13.08 -22.65 -7.47
C ASN A 99 -14.37 -22.06 -8.10
N ILE A 100 -14.34 -21.71 -9.39
CA ILE A 100 -15.51 -21.28 -10.19
C ILE A 100 -15.28 -21.70 -11.64
#